data_AF-A0A1Q7N4B8-F1
#
_entry.id   AF-A0A1Q7N4B8-F1
#
_cell.length_a   1.000
_cell.length_b   1.000
_cell.length_c   1.000
_cell.angle_alpha   90.00
_cell.angle_beta   90.00
_cell.angle_gamma   90.00
#
_symmetry.space_group_name_H-M   'P 1'
#
loop_
_entity.id
_entity.type
_entity.pdbx_description
1 polymer ?
#
loop_
_entity_poly.entity_id
_entity_poly.type
_entity_poly.pdbx_seq_one_letter_code
_entity_poly.pdbx_strand_id
1 'polypeptide(L)'
;MNPLQPRRGGRVALRARTAGLLVYSLHLESGGDDEQRASQLNQVLTDRSRHPAEVAVIAGDFNNDAAFQSFMLAGLAPAGFADALGNTSGEHRCSSMNHRHFGVDG
;
A
#
# COMPACT_ATOMS: atom_id res chain seq x y z
N MET A 1 -5.02 -28.10 7.59
CA MET A 1 -4.64 -26.90 6.82
C MET A 1 -5.11 -25.71 7.64
N ASN A 2 -4.21 -24.92 8.23
CA ASN A 2 -4.61 -23.75 9.03
C ASN A 2 -4.94 -22.60 8.05
N PRO A 3 -6.19 -22.10 7.99
CA PRO A 3 -6.58 -21.04 7.06
C PRO A 3 -5.96 -19.67 7.40
N LEU A 4 -5.30 -19.55 8.55
CA LEU A 4 -4.67 -18.32 9.04
C LEU A 4 -3.14 -18.36 8.90
N GLN A 5 -2.60 -18.83 7.77
CA GLN A 5 -1.17 -18.70 7.52
C GLN A 5 -0.80 -17.20 7.44
N PRO A 6 -0.04 -16.64 8.41
CA PRO A 6 0.47 -15.30 8.28
C PRO A 6 1.41 -15.32 7.08
N ARG A 7 1.08 -14.60 6.00
CA ARG A 7 1.96 -14.49 4.84
C ARG A 7 3.10 -13.53 5.19
N ARG A 8 4.04 -13.98 6.02
CA ARG A 8 5.30 -13.26 6.17
C ARG A 8 6.05 -13.32 4.84
N GLY A 9 6.29 -12.15 4.25
CA GLY A 9 7.31 -11.99 3.20
C GLY A 9 6.86 -12.20 1.76
N GLY A 10 5.56 -12.18 1.44
CA GLY A 10 5.19 -12.29 0.02
C GLY A 10 3.78 -11.87 -0.33
N ARG A 11 3.62 -10.67 -0.89
CA ARG A 11 2.43 -10.29 -1.66
C ARG A 11 2.77 -9.35 -2.84
N VAL A 12 1.95 -9.53 -3.87
CA VAL A 12 2.12 -9.11 -5.26
C VAL A 12 1.69 -7.66 -5.44
N ALA A 13 2.53 -6.84 -6.06
CA ALA A 13 2.07 -5.62 -6.72
C ALA A 13 1.48 -6.02 -8.08
N LEU A 14 0.17 -5.83 -8.27
CA LEU A 14 -0.39 -5.93 -9.62
C LEU A 14 -0.12 -4.64 -10.36
N ARG A 15 0.69 -4.71 -11.41
CA ARG A 15 0.96 -3.60 -12.31
C ARG A 15 0.11 -3.74 -13.56
N ALA A 16 -0.72 -2.73 -13.83
CA ALA A 16 -1.49 -2.62 -15.06
C ALA A 16 -1.09 -1.35 -15.81
N ARG A 17 -1.15 -1.39 -17.14
CA ARG A 17 -0.84 -0.24 -17.98
C ARG A 17 -1.95 -0.06 -19.01
N THR A 18 -2.51 1.15 -19.09
CA THR A 18 -3.56 1.48 -20.06
C THR A 18 -3.56 2.99 -20.33
N ALA A 19 -3.77 3.40 -21.58
CA ALA A 19 -3.95 4.81 -21.96
C ALA A 19 -2.89 5.80 -21.38
N GLY A 20 -1.64 5.38 -21.24
CA GLY A 20 -0.56 6.21 -20.64
C GLY A 20 -0.57 6.29 -19.11
N LEU A 21 -1.45 5.54 -18.45
CA LEU A 21 -1.55 5.37 -17.01
C LEU A 21 -0.89 4.06 -16.58
N LEU A 22 -0.05 4.14 -15.56
CA LEU A 22 0.55 3.02 -14.85
C LEU A 22 -0.10 2.86 -13.49
N VAL A 23 -0.80 1.76 -13.27
CA VAL A 23 -1.52 1.50 -12.02
C VAL A 23 -0.80 0.41 -11.25
N TYR A 24 -0.46 0.72 -10.00
CA TYR A 24 0.06 -0.23 -9.03
C TYR A 24 -1.01 -0.49 -7.97
N SER A 25 -1.56 -1.71 -7.97
CA SER A 25 -2.41 -2.19 -6.89
C SER A 25 -1.54 -2.95 -5.89
N LEU A 26 -1.42 -2.39 -4.69
CA LEU A 26 -0.55 -2.90 -3.63
C LEU A 26 -1.35 -3.60 -2.52
N HIS A 27 -0.74 -4.61 -1.94
CA HIS A 27 -1.15 -5.20 -0.68
C HIS A 27 0.13 -5.47 0.12
N LEU A 28 0.56 -4.46 0.89
CA LEU A 28 1.85 -4.49 1.59
C LEU A 28 1.82 -5.45 2.79
N GLU A 29 2.99 -5.71 3.38
CA GLU A 29 3.16 -6.61 4.51
C GLU A 29 2.24 -6.25 5.71
N SER A 30 1.45 -7.24 6.13
CA SER A 30 0.38 -7.14 7.15
C SER A 30 0.83 -7.45 8.57
N GLY A 31 1.89 -8.26 8.76
CA GLY A 31 2.37 -8.73 10.06
C GLY A 31 3.83 -8.37 10.36
N GLY A 32 4.45 -7.55 9.52
CA GLY A 32 5.83 -7.07 9.64
C GLY A 32 5.92 -5.63 10.16
N ASP A 33 7.15 -5.16 10.32
CA ASP A 33 7.47 -3.77 10.65
C ASP A 33 7.28 -2.82 9.44
N ASP A 34 7.32 -1.52 9.70
CA ASP A 34 7.26 -0.49 8.65
C ASP A 34 8.49 -0.54 7.72
N GLU A 35 9.62 -1.14 8.13
CA GLU A 35 10.81 -1.27 7.29
C GLU A 35 10.54 -2.21 6.10
N GLN A 36 9.86 -3.34 6.33
CA GLN A 36 9.46 -4.26 5.28
C GLN A 36 8.46 -3.61 4.32
N ARG A 37 7.45 -2.89 4.85
CA ARG A 37 6.50 -2.14 4.01
C ARG A 37 7.21 -1.06 3.20
N ALA A 38 8.15 -0.33 3.80
CA ALA A 38 8.95 0.68 3.12
C ALA A 38 9.85 0.08 2.02
N SER A 39 10.47 -1.06 2.27
CA SER A 39 11.27 -1.78 1.27
C SER A 39 10.41 -2.20 0.08
N GLN A 40 9.20 -2.73 0.33
CA GLN A 40 8.25 -3.09 -0.72
C GLN A 40 7.78 -1.87 -1.52
N LEU A 41 7.45 -0.76 -0.84
CA LEU A 41 7.09 0.47 -1.53
C LEU A 41 8.25 1.00 -2.38
N ASN A 42 9.48 0.95 -1.88
CA ASN A 42 10.67 1.36 -2.63
C ASN A 42 10.90 0.52 -3.89
N GLN A 43 10.54 -0.77 -3.89
CA GLN A 43 10.57 -1.58 -5.12
C GLN A 43 9.60 -1.05 -6.17
N VAL A 44 8.41 -0.63 -5.76
CA VAL A 44 7.40 -0.01 -6.64
C VAL A 44 7.89 1.34 -7.18
N LEU A 45 8.45 2.19 -6.31
CA LEU A 45 9.01 3.48 -6.71
C LEU A 45 10.20 3.32 -7.68
N THR A 46 11.03 2.30 -7.46
CA THR A 46 12.16 1.96 -8.35
C THR A 46 11.67 1.45 -9.70
N ASP A 47 10.59 0.67 -9.75
CA ASP A 47 9.98 0.27 -11.01
C ASP A 47 9.37 1.48 -11.74
N ARG A 48 8.66 2.35 -11.02
CA ARG A 48 8.07 3.56 -11.58
C ARG A 48 9.11 4.53 -12.16
N SER A 49 10.30 4.62 -11.57
CA SER A 49 11.35 5.52 -12.09
C SER A 49 11.83 5.14 -13.49
N ARG A 50 11.62 3.89 -13.92
CA ARG A 50 11.91 3.40 -15.28
C ARG A 50 10.87 3.84 -16.32
N HIS A 51 9.74 4.39 -15.88
CA HIS A 51 8.62 4.82 -16.71
C HIS A 51 8.24 6.29 -16.44
N PRO A 52 9.18 7.27 -16.58
CA PRO A 52 8.97 8.64 -16.14
C PRO A 52 7.86 9.40 -16.89
N ALA A 53 7.63 9.07 -18.16
CA ALA A 53 6.65 9.72 -19.02
C ALA A 53 5.19 9.32 -18.73
N GLU A 54 4.95 8.28 -17.93
CA GLU A 54 3.62 7.76 -17.64
C GLU A 54 3.08 8.34 -16.34
N VAL A 55 1.81 8.71 -16.31
CA VAL A 55 1.14 9.07 -15.05
C VAL A 55 1.00 7.80 -14.25
N ALA A 56 1.35 7.82 -12.95
CA ALA A 56 1.22 6.65 -12.10
C ALA A 56 0.26 6.86 -10.96
N VAL A 57 -0.51 5.81 -10.67
CA VAL A 57 -1.39 5.72 -9.51
C VAL A 57 -0.96 4.53 -8.68
N ILE A 58 -0.72 4.76 -7.40
CA ILE A 58 -0.46 3.72 -6.41
C ILE A 58 -1.65 3.67 -5.48
N ALA A 59 -2.29 2.51 -5.36
CA ALA A 59 -3.47 2.33 -4.53
C ALA A 59 -3.53 0.91 -3.98
N GLY A 60 -4.37 0.69 -2.96
CA GLY A 60 -4.60 -0.62 -2.37
C GLY A 60 -4.45 -0.59 -0.87
N ASP A 61 -4.11 -1.75 -0.30
CA ASP A 61 -3.95 -1.92 1.14
C ASP A 61 -2.48 -1.77 1.54
N PHE A 62 -2.15 -0.63 2.14
CA PHE A 62 -0.80 -0.35 2.60
C PHE A 62 -0.48 -0.99 3.96
N ASN A 63 -1.49 -1.55 4.67
CA ASN A 63 -1.35 -2.09 6.02
C ASN A 63 -0.61 -1.14 6.99
N ASN A 64 -0.80 0.18 6.84
CA ASN A 64 -0.26 1.18 7.76
C ASN A 64 -1.28 1.53 8.84
N ASP A 65 -0.80 1.87 10.03
CA ASP A 65 -1.66 2.39 11.08
C ASP A 65 -2.20 3.77 10.66
N ALA A 66 -3.50 3.98 10.79
CA ALA A 66 -4.18 5.23 10.46
C ALA A 66 -3.87 6.34 11.48
N ALA A 67 -3.42 5.98 12.68
CA ALA A 67 -3.12 6.92 13.76
C ALA A 67 -1.75 7.60 13.62
N PHE A 68 -0.87 7.11 12.75
CA PHE A 68 0.48 7.63 12.59
C PHE A 68 0.77 7.97 11.13
N GLN A 69 1.44 9.11 10.91
CA GLN A 69 2.16 9.38 9.66
C GLN A 69 3.28 8.35 9.52
N SER A 70 2.94 7.14 9.10
CA SER A 70 3.89 6.04 8.96
C SER A 70 5.02 6.49 8.05
N PHE A 71 6.25 6.33 8.51
CA PHE A 71 7.45 6.75 7.76
C PHE A 71 7.56 6.00 6.42
N MET A 72 6.91 4.85 6.29
CA MET A 72 6.83 4.13 5.02
C MET A 72 6.24 5.00 3.91
N LEU A 73 5.23 5.82 4.21
CA LEU A 73 4.62 6.71 3.22
C LEU A 73 5.48 7.95 2.91
N ALA A 74 6.49 8.25 3.73
CA ALA A 74 7.34 9.42 3.53
C ALA A 74 8.12 9.37 2.19
N GLY A 75 8.34 8.18 1.61
CA GLY A 75 8.99 8.01 0.31
C GLY A 75 8.14 8.42 -0.89
N LEU A 76 6.81 8.58 -0.73
CA LEU A 76 5.91 8.94 -1.83
C LEU A 76 6.13 10.38 -2.31
N ALA A 77 6.22 11.34 -1.40
CA ALA A 77 6.35 12.75 -1.75
C ALA A 77 7.65 13.09 -2.50
N PRO A 78 8.84 12.63 -2.05
CA PRO A 78 10.09 12.78 -2.82
C PRO A 78 10.06 12.11 -4.20
N ALA A 79 9.25 11.06 -4.38
CA ALA A 79 9.04 10.40 -5.66
C ALA A 79 8.01 11.11 -6.56
N GLY A 80 7.49 12.27 -6.15
CA GLY A 80 6.55 13.09 -6.93
C GLY A 80 5.10 12.65 -6.81
N PHE A 81 4.78 11.74 -5.89
CA PHE A 81 3.39 11.37 -5.61
C PHE A 81 2.75 12.36 -4.64
N ALA A 82 1.49 12.65 -4.89
CA ALA A 82 0.63 13.41 -4.00
C ALA A 82 -0.59 12.57 -3.62
N ASP A 83 -1.17 12.90 -2.48
CA ASP A 83 -2.45 12.33 -2.07
C ASP A 83 -3.54 12.70 -3.07
N ALA A 84 -4.27 11.71 -3.58
CA ALA A 84 -5.34 11.90 -4.54
C ALA A 84 -6.52 12.72 -3.99
N LEU A 85 -6.71 12.75 -2.67
CA LEU A 85 -7.76 13.52 -2.00
C LEU A 85 -7.29 14.92 -1.56
N GLY A 86 -6.02 15.26 -1.81
CA GLY A 86 -5.41 16.50 -1.34
C GLY A 86 -4.99 16.45 0.14
N ASN A 87 -4.38 17.55 0.61
CA ASN A 87 -3.85 17.67 1.97
C ASN A 87 -5.00 17.91 2.97
N THR A 88 -5.82 16.90 3.23
CA THR A 88 -6.92 16.95 4.19
C THR A 88 -6.37 16.71 5.60
N SER A 89 -5.60 17.66 6.11
CA SER A 89 -5.14 17.64 7.50
C SER A 89 -6.36 17.72 8.43
N GLY A 90 -6.85 16.58 8.93
CA GLY A 90 -7.79 16.54 10.07
C GLY A 90 -8.99 15.61 9.96
N GLU A 91 -9.34 15.08 8.79
CA GLU A 91 -10.39 14.05 8.73
C GLU A 91 -9.78 12.69 9.07
N HIS A 92 -10.33 12.00 10.07
CA HIS A 92 -9.98 10.62 10.39
C HIS A 92 -10.23 9.77 9.14
N ARG A 93 -9.14 9.43 8.44
CA ARG A 93 -9.18 8.55 7.28
C ARG A 93 -9.42 7.13 7.76
N CYS A 94 -10.70 6.80 7.92
CA CYS A 94 -11.12 5.44 8.21
C CYS A 94 -10.82 4.57 6.98
N SER A 95 -9.68 3.89 6.97
CA SER A 95 -9.59 2.61 6.27
C SER A 95 -10.64 1.70 6.91
N SER A 96 -11.62 1.24 6.14
CA SER A 96 -12.62 0.32 6.66
C SER A 96 -11.92 -0.98 7.06
N MET A 97 -11.62 -1.15 8.36
CA MET A 97 -11.17 -2.42 8.91
C MET A 97 -12.36 -3.39 8.93
N ASN A 98 -12.70 -3.97 7.78
CA ASN A 98 -13.63 -5.09 7.73
C ASN A 98 -12.86 -6.39 7.97
N HIS A 99 -12.53 -6.65 9.23
CA HIS A 99 -12.23 -8.00 9.72
C HIS A 99 -13.16 -8.35 10.88
N ARG A 100 -14.40 -8.72 10.53
CA ARG A 100 -15.21 -9.61 11.38
C ARG A 100 -15.16 -11.00 10.77
N HIS A 101 -14.20 -11.82 11.20
CA HIS A 101 -14.34 -13.26 11.13
C HIS A 101 -15.07 -13.70 12.39
N PHE A 102 -16.38 -13.93 12.30
CA PHE A 102 -17.10 -14.69 13.31
C PHE A 102 -16.57 -16.13 13.26
N GLY A 103 -15.88 -16.53 14.31
CA GLY A 103 -15.57 -17.94 14.55
C GLY A 103 -16.87 -18.70 14.72
N VAL A 104 -17.04 -19.77 13.96
CA VAL A 104 -18.04 -20.78 14.25
C VAL A 104 -17.31 -21.81 15.09
N ASP A 105 -17.62 -21.84 16.38
CA ASP A 105 -17.21 -22.91 17.29
C ASP A 105 -17.78 -24.23 16.80
N GLY A 106 -16.93 -25.26 16.75
CA GLY A 106 -17.27 -26.65 16.49
C GLY A 106 -16.33 -27.56 17.26
#